data_AF-A0A7Y2QB25-F1
#
_entry.id   AF-A0A7Y2QB25-F1
#
_cell.length_a   1.000
_cell.length_b   1.000
_cell.length_c   1.000
_cell.angle_alpha   90.00
_cell.angle_beta   90.00
_cell.angle_gamma   90.00
#
_symmetry.space_group_name_H-M   'P 1'
#
loop_
_entity.id
_entity.type
_entity.pdbx_description
1 polymer ?
#
loop_
_entity_poly.entity_id
_entity_poly.type
_entity_poly.pdbx_seq_one_letter_code
_entity_poly.pdbx_strand_id
1 'polypeptide(L)'
;TGAAPARRLDGALARNFGKKPGVMLRSRKELQKIVDEAPFPDAKPNFLLVTFLPEAAPKGALDNMVAPDGEEAKVAGREIYVHYPIGSGKSKLKLPALKAGTSRNLNTVRKLAEMAAAMEDRG
;
A
#
# COMPACT_ATOMS: atom_id res chain seq x y z
N THR A 1 -1.91 -14.92 12.06
CA THR A 1 -2.88 -13.87 12.48
C THR A 1 -2.13 -12.66 13.05
N GLY A 2 -1.93 -11.60 12.26
CA GLY A 2 -1.16 -10.39 12.68
C GLY A 2 -1.92 -9.42 13.59
N ALA A 3 -3.19 -9.66 13.89
CA ALA A 3 -4.05 -8.68 14.54
C ALA A 3 -3.68 -8.39 16.02
N ALA A 4 -3.09 -9.34 16.74
CA ALA A 4 -2.65 -9.13 18.13
C ALA A 4 -1.38 -8.26 18.23
N PRO A 5 -0.29 -8.53 17.46
CA PRO A 5 0.86 -7.64 17.39
C PRO A 5 0.51 -6.22 16.93
N ALA A 6 -0.36 -6.06 15.93
CA ALA A 6 -0.79 -4.76 15.42
C ALA A 6 -1.46 -3.93 16.54
N ARG A 7 -2.40 -4.52 17.27
CA ARG A 7 -3.10 -3.85 18.39
C ARG A 7 -2.15 -3.46 19.53
N ARG A 8 -1.17 -4.31 19.86
CA ARG A 8 -0.16 -4.00 20.89
C ARG A 8 0.69 -2.80 20.47
N LEU A 9 1.17 -2.77 19.22
CA LEU A 9 1.98 -1.66 18.71
C LEU A 9 1.17 -0.38 18.63
N ASP A 10 -0.06 -0.43 18.14
CA ASP A 10 -0.94 0.74 18.05
C ASP A 10 -1.26 1.33 19.44
N GLY A 11 -1.48 0.47 20.45
CA GLY A 11 -1.62 0.89 21.84
C GLY A 11 -0.34 1.49 22.43
N ALA A 12 0.84 0.99 22.06
CA ALA A 12 2.12 1.56 22.47
C ALA A 12 2.37 2.93 21.83
N LEU A 13 2.08 3.06 20.52
CA LEU A 13 2.17 4.33 19.80
C LEU A 13 1.20 5.36 20.38
N ALA A 14 0.00 4.96 20.78
CA ALA A 14 -0.95 5.86 21.42
C ALA A 14 -0.44 6.44 22.75
N ARG A 15 0.28 5.65 23.56
CA ARG A 15 0.90 6.14 24.80
C ARG A 15 2.00 7.17 24.54
N ASN A 16 2.73 7.03 23.44
CA ASN A 16 3.86 7.91 23.12
C ASN A 16 3.45 9.16 22.31
N PHE A 17 2.44 9.04 21.46
CA PHE A 17 2.05 10.07 20.49
C PHE A 17 0.62 10.62 20.70
N GLY A 18 -0.07 10.20 21.75
CA GLY A 18 -1.40 10.70 22.14
C GLY A 18 -2.57 10.21 21.27
N LYS A 19 -2.30 9.43 20.20
CA LYS A 19 -3.33 8.84 19.34
C LYS A 19 -2.87 7.54 18.68
N LYS A 20 -3.83 6.68 18.34
CA LYS A 20 -3.61 5.46 17.56
C LYS A 20 -3.45 5.82 16.08
N PRO A 21 -2.28 5.63 15.46
CA PRO A 21 -2.08 5.97 14.06
C PRO A 21 -2.73 4.97 13.09
N GLY A 22 -3.14 3.78 13.57
CA GLY A 22 -3.66 2.72 12.71
C GLY A 22 -2.51 1.92 12.10
N VAL A 23 -2.03 0.92 12.84
CA VAL A 23 -0.93 0.05 12.39
C VAL A 23 -1.44 -1.01 11.41
N MET A 24 -0.83 -1.06 10.23
CA MET A 24 -1.02 -2.13 9.25
C MET A 24 0.19 -3.07 9.27
N LEU A 25 -0.04 -4.38 9.31
CA LEU A 25 1.01 -5.38 9.21
C LEU A 25 0.94 -6.14 7.87
N ARG A 26 2.12 -6.40 7.32
CA ARG A 26 2.35 -7.28 6.17
C ARG A 26 3.56 -8.15 6.47
N SER A 27 3.43 -9.45 6.23
CA SER A 27 4.52 -10.42 6.28
C SER A 27 5.45 -10.25 5.08
N ARG A 28 6.66 -10.82 5.17
CA ARG A 28 7.60 -10.89 4.03
C ARG A 28 6.91 -11.47 2.80
N LYS A 29 6.20 -12.60 2.95
CA LYS A 29 5.52 -13.29 1.84
C LYS A 29 4.47 -12.40 1.17
N GLU A 30 3.70 -11.65 1.96
CA GLU A 30 2.71 -10.70 1.42
C GLU A 30 3.40 -9.55 0.67
N LEU A 31 4.48 -8.99 1.22
CA LEU A 31 5.24 -7.92 0.54
C LEU A 31 5.85 -8.40 -0.78
N GLN A 32 6.43 -9.60 -0.79
CA GLN A 32 7.00 -10.20 -2.00
C GLN A 32 5.93 -10.43 -3.06
N LYS A 33 4.78 -11.01 -2.68
CA LYS A 33 3.64 -11.19 -3.57
C LYS A 33 3.16 -9.88 -4.19
N ILE A 34 3.10 -8.80 -3.41
CA ILE A 34 2.69 -7.47 -3.90
C ILE A 34 3.63 -6.94 -4.98
N VAL A 35 4.93 -7.23 -4.84
CA VAL A 35 5.96 -6.85 -5.82
C VAL A 35 5.84 -7.67 -7.10
N ASP A 36 5.69 -8.99 -6.95
CA ASP A 36 5.72 -9.94 -8.07
C ASP A 36 4.43 -9.87 -8.91
N GLU A 37 3.29 -9.60 -8.28
CA GLU A 37 1.97 -9.54 -8.93
C GLU A 37 1.52 -8.12 -9.27
N ALA A 38 2.45 -7.14 -9.29
CA ALA A 38 2.12 -5.76 -9.63
C ALA A 38 1.53 -5.66 -11.06
N PRO A 39 0.28 -5.18 -11.23
CA PRO A 39 -0.49 -5.42 -12.46
C PRO A 39 -0.24 -4.39 -13.58
N PHE A 40 0.96 -3.79 -13.58
CA PHE A 40 1.43 -2.75 -14.50
C PHE A 40 2.91 -3.00 -14.86
N PRO A 41 3.21 -3.96 -15.75
CA PRO A 41 4.59 -4.39 -16.04
C PRO A 41 5.47 -3.28 -16.65
N ASP A 42 4.86 -2.37 -17.41
CA ASP A 42 5.58 -1.28 -18.10
C ASP A 42 5.69 0.01 -17.27
N ALA A 43 5.03 0.06 -16.11
CA ALA A 43 5.06 1.26 -15.27
C ALA A 43 6.42 1.45 -14.59
N LYS A 44 6.91 2.69 -14.57
CA LYS A 44 8.10 3.03 -13.79
C LYS A 44 7.82 2.77 -12.29
N PRO A 45 8.63 1.99 -11.57
CA PRO A 45 8.32 1.58 -10.19
C PRO A 45 8.16 2.73 -9.18
N ASN A 46 8.78 3.88 -9.42
CA ASN A 46 8.63 5.08 -8.59
C ASN A 46 7.32 5.85 -8.87
N PHE A 47 6.66 5.58 -9.99
CA PHE A 47 5.37 6.14 -10.40
C PHE A 47 4.20 5.18 -10.21
N LEU A 48 4.50 3.92 -9.86
CA LEU A 48 3.52 2.94 -9.44
C LEU A 48 3.45 2.93 -7.92
N LEU A 49 2.30 3.34 -7.37
CA LEU A 49 2.04 3.32 -5.93
C LEU A 49 1.13 2.14 -5.59
N VAL A 50 1.42 1.53 -4.45
CA VAL A 50 0.57 0.54 -3.78
C VAL A 50 -0.02 1.22 -2.56
N THR A 51 -1.34 1.31 -2.51
CA THR A 51 -2.10 1.76 -1.35
C THR A 51 -2.55 0.56 -0.55
N PHE A 52 -1.99 0.42 0.65
CA PHE A 52 -2.33 -0.63 1.60
C PHE A 52 -3.60 -0.22 2.35
N LEU A 53 -4.63 -1.04 2.25
CA LEU A 53 -5.88 -0.88 2.98
C LEU A 53 -5.86 -1.68 4.29
N PRO A 54 -6.59 -1.21 5.33
CA PRO A 54 -6.76 -1.96 6.58
C PRO A 54 -7.56 -3.25 6.37
N GLU A 55 -8.55 -3.21 5.47
CA GLU A 55 -9.42 -4.31 5.09
C GLU A 55 -9.45 -4.49 3.57
N ALA A 56 -10.17 -5.51 3.08
CA ALA A 56 -10.32 -5.69 1.64
C ALA A 56 -11.03 -4.48 1.02
N ALA A 57 -10.62 -4.11 -0.19
CA ALA A 57 -11.27 -3.04 -0.92
C ALA A 57 -12.76 -3.38 -1.11
N PRO A 58 -13.68 -2.42 -0.90
CA PRO A 58 -15.10 -2.67 -1.15
C PRO A 58 -15.35 -2.97 -2.63
N LYS A 59 -16.44 -3.68 -2.91
CA LYS A 59 -16.95 -3.78 -4.29
C LYS A 59 -17.20 -2.37 -4.81
N GLY A 60 -16.75 -2.09 -6.04
CA GLY A 60 -16.89 -0.76 -6.64
C GLY A 60 -15.91 0.30 -6.10
N ALA A 61 -14.80 -0.10 -5.47
CA ALA A 61 -13.79 0.84 -4.95
C ALA A 61 -13.27 1.84 -6.00
N LEU A 62 -13.38 1.53 -7.30
CA LEU A 62 -12.94 2.37 -8.41
C LEU A 62 -14.08 3.10 -9.13
N ASP A 63 -15.35 2.90 -8.74
CA ASP A 63 -16.51 3.40 -9.50
C ASP A 63 -16.55 4.93 -9.63
N ASN A 64 -15.97 5.63 -8.65
CA ASN A 64 -15.90 7.09 -8.61
C ASN A 64 -14.49 7.62 -8.94
N MET A 65 -13.69 6.84 -9.67
CA MET A 65 -12.35 7.25 -10.09
C MET A 65 -12.43 8.35 -11.16
N VAL A 66 -11.71 9.45 -10.93
CA VAL A 66 -11.48 10.51 -11.93
C VAL A 66 -9.99 10.58 -12.22
N ALA A 67 -9.58 10.20 -13.43
CA ALA A 67 -8.18 10.07 -13.85
C ALA A 67 -7.91 10.90 -15.13
N PRO A 68 -7.81 12.23 -15.03
CA PRO A 68 -7.69 13.10 -16.20
C PRO A 68 -6.30 13.12 -16.82
N ASP A 69 -5.27 12.64 -16.10
CA ASP A 69 -3.88 12.68 -16.53
C ASP A 69 -3.38 11.30 -17.02
N GLY A 70 -4.31 10.38 -17.30
CA GLY A 70 -4.03 9.02 -17.77
C GLY A 70 -3.69 8.04 -16.65
N GLU A 71 -4.08 8.33 -15.41
CA GLU A 71 -3.87 7.42 -14.29
C GLU A 71 -4.69 6.14 -14.43
N GLU A 72 -4.08 5.02 -14.08
CA GLU A 72 -4.73 3.71 -14.09
C GLU A 72 -4.73 3.14 -12.67
N ALA A 73 -5.81 2.45 -12.29
CA ALA A 73 -5.90 1.78 -10.99
C ALA A 73 -6.42 0.35 -11.10
N LYS A 74 -5.89 -0.53 -10.26
CA LYS A 74 -6.35 -1.92 -10.12
C LYS A 74 -6.42 -2.31 -8.64
N VAL A 75 -7.50 -2.99 -8.29
CA VAL A 75 -7.72 -3.57 -6.95
C VAL A 75 -7.17 -4.99 -6.92
N ALA A 76 -6.42 -5.33 -5.87
CA ALA A 76 -5.98 -6.68 -5.57
C ALA A 76 -6.14 -6.95 -4.07
N GLY A 77 -7.31 -7.47 -3.66
CA GLY A 77 -7.57 -7.81 -2.26
C GLY A 77 -7.56 -6.58 -1.34
N ARG A 78 -6.47 -6.38 -0.58
CA ARG A 78 -6.30 -5.25 0.37
C ARG A 78 -5.37 -4.17 -0.19
N GLU A 79 -5.03 -4.25 -1.46
CA GLU A 79 -4.11 -3.34 -2.12
C GLU A 79 -4.81 -2.68 -3.31
N ILE A 80 -4.61 -1.38 -3.47
CA ILE A 80 -4.97 -0.66 -4.69
C ILE A 80 -3.66 -0.21 -5.33
N TYR A 81 -3.40 -0.69 -6.53
CA TYR A 81 -2.28 -0.25 -7.36
C TYR A 81 -2.73 0.93 -8.19
N VAL A 82 -1.94 2.00 -8.20
CA VAL A 82 -2.20 3.18 -9.00
C VAL A 82 -0.95 3.55 -9.77
N HIS A 83 -1.04 3.54 -11.10
CA HIS A 83 -0.01 4.04 -11.98
C HIS A 83 -0.24 5.53 -12.25
N TYR A 84 0.76 6.35 -11.93
CA TYR A 84 0.75 7.79 -12.15
C TYR A 84 1.74 8.15 -13.28
N PRO A 85 1.32 8.19 -14.56
CA PRO A 85 2.26 8.35 -15.69
C PRO A 85 3.08 9.64 -15.63
N ILE A 86 2.52 10.70 -15.03
CA ILE A 86 3.19 12.00 -14.83
C ILE A 86 3.73 12.21 -13.41
N GLY A 87 3.66 11.18 -12.56
CA GLY A 87 4.03 11.21 -11.15
C GLY A 87 2.90 11.66 -10.22
N SER A 88 2.83 11.06 -9.02
CA SER A 88 1.73 11.24 -8.07
C SER A 88 1.59 12.66 -7.51
N GLY A 89 2.65 13.45 -7.50
CA GLY A 89 2.62 14.84 -7.03
C GLY A 89 2.03 15.84 -8.03
N LYS A 90 1.92 15.46 -9.31
CA LYS A 90 1.35 16.30 -10.38
C LYS A 90 -0.04 15.86 -10.82
N SER A 91 -0.32 14.58 -10.64
CA SER A 91 -1.60 13.91 -10.90
C SER A 91 -2.78 14.62 -10.24
N LYS A 92 -3.88 14.74 -10.97
CA LYS A 92 -5.17 15.23 -10.46
C LYS A 92 -6.16 14.10 -10.16
N LEU A 93 -5.70 12.85 -10.14
CA LEU A 93 -6.48 11.69 -9.70
C LEU A 93 -7.36 11.99 -8.49
N LYS A 94 -8.65 11.69 -8.62
CA LYS A 94 -9.57 11.59 -7.48
C LYS A 94 -10.00 10.14 -7.35
N LEU A 95 -9.61 9.51 -6.25
CA LEU A 95 -10.01 8.14 -5.93
C LEU A 95 -10.30 8.04 -4.42
N PRO A 96 -11.57 8.16 -3.99
CA PRO A 96 -11.95 8.20 -2.58
C PRO A 96 -11.48 6.98 -1.78
N ALA A 97 -11.40 5.81 -2.41
CA ALA A 97 -10.94 4.57 -1.77
C ALA A 97 -9.52 4.66 -1.22
N LEU A 98 -8.66 5.55 -1.73
CA LEU A 98 -7.29 5.71 -1.24
C LEU A 98 -7.22 6.34 0.15
N LYS A 99 -8.27 7.07 0.59
CA LYS A 99 -8.28 7.79 1.88
C LYS A 99 -8.20 6.87 3.09
N ALA A 100 -8.64 5.62 2.96
CA ALA A 100 -8.59 4.64 4.03
C ALA A 100 -7.21 3.97 4.18
N GLY A 101 -6.32 4.17 3.20
CA GLY A 101 -5.07 3.44 3.10
C GLY A 101 -3.81 4.29 3.26
N THR A 102 -2.67 3.61 3.27
CA THR A 102 -1.35 4.24 3.21
C THR A 102 -0.68 3.88 1.90
N SER A 103 -0.21 4.88 1.14
CA SER A 103 0.45 4.66 -0.15
C SER A 103 1.97 4.62 -0.03
N ARG A 104 2.61 3.72 -0.77
CA ARG A 104 4.06 3.67 -0.99
C ARG A 104 4.35 3.34 -2.45
N ASN A 105 5.40 3.92 -3.03
CA ASN A 105 5.83 3.51 -4.36
C ASN A 105 6.41 2.09 -4.35
N LEU A 106 6.42 1.43 -5.51
CA LEU A 106 6.83 0.03 -5.62
C LEU A 106 8.30 -0.18 -5.24
N ASN A 107 9.19 0.81 -5.46
CA ASN A 107 10.58 0.74 -4.98
C ASN A 107 10.67 0.61 -3.46
N THR A 108 9.81 1.34 -2.73
CA THR A 108 9.76 1.24 -1.27
C THR A 108 9.24 -0.11 -0.83
N VAL A 109 8.21 -0.64 -1.51
CA VAL A 109 7.66 -1.96 -1.19
C VAL A 109 8.69 -3.06 -1.43
N ARG A 110 9.44 -2.99 -2.54
CA ARG A 110 10.60 -3.86 -2.82
C ARG A 110 11.61 -3.80 -1.69
N LYS A 111 11.98 -2.58 -1.26
CA LYS A 111 12.96 -2.44 -0.19
C LYS A 111 12.47 -3.01 1.15
N LEU A 112 11.19 -2.87 1.46
CA LEU A 112 10.59 -3.48 2.64
C LEU A 112 10.61 -5.01 2.57
N ALA A 113 10.35 -5.60 1.40
CA ALA A 113 10.44 -7.04 1.20
C ALA A 113 11.88 -7.55 1.41
N GLU A 114 12.88 -6.85 0.85
CA GLU A 114 14.31 -7.14 1.07
C GLU A 114 14.71 -7.03 2.54
N MET A 115 14.27 -5.98 3.24
CA MET A 115 14.60 -5.80 4.65
C MET A 115 13.96 -6.87 5.54
N ALA A 116 12.70 -7.21 5.27
CA ALA A 116 12.00 -8.29 5.95
C ALA A 116 12.71 -9.64 5.71
N ALA A 117 13.19 -9.87 4.48
CA ALA A 117 13.96 -11.03 4.13
C ALA A 117 15.25 -11.15 4.96
N ALA A 118 16.06 -10.10 4.94
CA ALA A 118 17.32 -10.06 5.69
C ALA A 118 17.12 -10.12 7.22
N MET A 119 15.94 -9.78 7.74
CA MET A 119 15.63 -9.96 9.17
C MET A 119 15.29 -11.40 9.51
N GLU A 120 14.56 -12.10 8.66
CA GLU A 120 14.26 -13.53 8.84
C GLU A 120 15.53 -14.38 8.73
N ASP A 121 16.41 -14.06 7.79
CA ASP A 121 17.67 -14.82 7.58
C ASP A 121 18.68 -14.63 8.72
N ARG A 122 18.47 -13.65 9.61
CA ARG A 122 19.30 -13.37 10.79
C ARG A 122 18.81 -14.03 12.07
N GLY A 123 17.59 -14.58 12.06
CA GLY A 123 16.98 -15.28 13.20
C GLY A 123 17.17 -16.79 13.11
#